data_AF-A0A520XVD8-F1
#
_entry.id   AF-A0A520XVD8-F1
#
_cell.length_a   1.000
_cell.length_b   1.000
_cell.length_c   1.000
_cell.angle_alpha   90.00
_cell.angle_beta   90.00
_cell.angle_gamma   90.00
#
_symmetry.space_group_name_H-M   'P 1'
#
loop_
_entity.id
_entity.type
_entity.pdbx_description
1 polymer ?
#
loop_
_entity_poly.entity_id
_entity_poly.type
_entity_poly.pdbx_seq_one_letter_code
_entity_poly.pdbx_strand_id
1 'polypeptide(L)'
;MDTFDNDPFGHIEAGQVAAPIPEQPAGGDRIRRLVLGGLIALAVLAIAAVAFATMNAGRTNDGSESPEAAMQKLFDGLSSEDLVAAVDAFLPGEADPMISYTGAIGSELKRLEVFTDSIDPQGISGINMEFTDLEFRTEQIAPGFVRVFVENGDAFVDIDQAELPIGDLVLDNLPPAERGMLDGDLPPESESMGGDDFYLVAVEDDGWYLSFWYTVMDGIFSTTGYGSPDFGNGLAPVGAESPEAAVEGAFRELLSLDLEGLIGMLPPTEMRALYDYMPLVMDDFNETVGAFGSFVTIDLISLGTSVSDAADGAKRVKIDAFDIAFSSFFMEIDGAISFDGACFDVTINDANGALSGFGAEIPESINSCDPALADMLGSGLTGVDMPDFLGDIAAADTGLLAVKEGDRWYVSPTETLGDAMLQGLKVWDRDTLQDYIDWLIEFGGEASSAALF
;
A
#
# COMPACT_ATOMS: atom_id res chain seq x y z
N MET A 1 -0.84 41.42 -48.19
CA MET A 1 -1.15 42.01 -46.87
C MET A 1 -2.48 41.41 -46.50
N ASP A 2 -2.41 40.21 -45.94
CA ASP A 2 -3.48 39.44 -45.30
C ASP A 2 -2.72 38.41 -44.46
N THR A 3 -2.78 38.56 -43.14
CA THR A 3 -2.09 37.72 -42.16
C THR A 3 -3.11 36.74 -41.60
N PHE A 4 -2.81 35.46 -41.73
CA PHE A 4 -3.47 34.37 -41.03
C PHE A 4 -3.07 34.43 -39.55
N ASP A 5 -4.06 34.58 -38.70
CA ASP A 5 -3.99 34.39 -37.25
C ASP A 5 -4.46 32.95 -37.00
N ASN A 6 -3.53 32.03 -36.79
CA ASN A 6 -3.79 30.67 -36.35
C ASN A 6 -3.19 30.55 -34.95
N ASP A 7 -4.02 30.68 -33.94
CA ASP A 7 -3.73 30.27 -32.58
C ASP A 7 -4.21 28.82 -32.41
N PRO A 8 -3.31 27.81 -32.42
CA PRO A 8 -3.69 26.41 -32.28
C PRO A 8 -3.98 26.03 -30.82
N PHE A 9 -3.79 26.94 -29.86
CA PHE A 9 -4.06 26.70 -28.45
C PHE A 9 -5.28 27.51 -28.02
N GLY A 10 -6.45 26.95 -28.32
CA GLY A 10 -7.72 27.50 -27.84
C GLY A 10 -7.65 27.79 -26.34
N HIS A 11 -7.99 29.03 -25.96
CA HIS A 11 -8.14 29.45 -24.58
C HIS A 11 -8.92 28.41 -23.77
N ILE A 12 -8.23 27.68 -22.90
CA ILE A 12 -8.86 26.97 -21.79
C ILE A 12 -9.32 28.07 -20.82
N GLU A 13 -10.63 28.32 -20.76
CA GLU A 13 -11.20 29.15 -19.71
C GLU A 13 -10.91 28.49 -18.36
N ALA A 14 -9.92 29.02 -17.64
CA ALA A 14 -9.71 28.76 -16.22
C ALA A 14 -10.94 29.28 -15.46
N GLY A 15 -11.96 28.43 -15.31
CA GLY A 15 -13.29 28.91 -14.94
C GLY A 15 -14.31 27.88 -14.47
N GLN A 16 -13.89 26.77 -13.85
CA GLN A 16 -14.75 26.03 -12.92
C GLN A 16 -13.93 25.64 -11.69
N VAL A 17 -13.82 26.59 -10.76
CA VAL A 17 -13.45 26.30 -9.37
C VAL A 17 -14.50 25.34 -8.84
N ALA A 18 -14.08 24.15 -8.40
CA ALA A 18 -14.95 23.18 -7.75
C ALA A 18 -15.79 23.89 -6.67
N ALA A 19 -17.08 23.55 -6.60
CA ALA A 19 -17.94 24.07 -5.54
C ALA A 19 -17.30 23.78 -4.17
N PRO A 20 -17.38 24.71 -3.20
CA PRO A 20 -16.87 24.45 -1.86
C PRO A 20 -17.51 23.17 -1.33
N ILE A 21 -16.66 22.22 -0.92
CA ILE A 21 -17.08 21.00 -0.23
C ILE A 21 -17.96 21.46 0.95
N PRO A 22 -19.21 20.99 1.07
CA PRO A 22 -20.06 21.38 2.18
C PRO A 22 -19.35 21.04 3.49
N GLU A 23 -19.21 22.03 4.38
CA GLU A 23 -18.67 21.84 5.73
C GLU A 23 -19.43 20.69 6.40
N GLN A 24 -18.75 19.55 6.61
CA GLN A 24 -19.28 18.49 7.44
C GLN A 24 -19.40 19.00 8.89
N PRO A 25 -20.53 18.78 9.56
CA PRO A 25 -20.72 19.25 10.94
C PRO A 25 -19.66 18.63 11.86
N ALA A 26 -19.04 19.46 12.70
CA ALA A 26 -18.00 19.09 13.66
C ALA A 26 -18.47 17.98 14.63
N GLY A 27 -18.14 16.73 14.30
CA GLY A 27 -18.41 15.54 15.10
C GLY A 27 -17.28 15.24 16.07
N GLY A 28 -17.19 15.98 17.18
CA GLY A 28 -16.17 15.77 18.21
C GLY A 28 -16.14 14.37 18.83
N ASP A 29 -17.27 13.64 18.80
CA ASP A 29 -17.34 12.25 19.27
C ASP A 29 -16.96 11.23 18.17
N ARG A 30 -17.14 11.56 16.88
CA ARG A 30 -16.72 10.69 15.78
C ARG A 30 -15.21 10.61 15.66
N ILE A 31 -14.50 11.72 15.89
CA ILE A 31 -13.04 11.77 15.82
C ILE A 31 -12.41 10.99 16.99
N ARG A 32 -12.98 11.06 18.21
CA ARG A 32 -12.53 10.21 19.32
C ARG A 32 -12.79 8.72 19.08
N ARG A 33 -13.91 8.37 18.43
CA ARG A 33 -14.18 7.00 17.98
C ARG A 33 -13.29 6.56 16.81
N LEU A 34 -12.88 7.47 15.93
CA LEU A 34 -11.93 7.20 14.84
C LEU A 34 -10.49 7.07 15.34
N VAL A 35 -10.11 7.74 16.42
CA VAL A 35 -8.78 7.58 17.05
C VAL A 35 -8.71 6.28 17.84
N LEU A 36 -9.76 5.92 18.58
CA LEU A 36 -9.84 4.62 19.26
C LEU A 36 -10.00 3.46 18.26
N GLY A 37 -10.82 3.64 17.22
CA GLY A 37 -10.95 2.72 16.09
C GLY A 37 -9.69 2.66 15.23
N GLY A 38 -8.89 3.72 15.16
CA GLY A 38 -7.61 3.77 14.48
C GLY A 38 -6.50 3.02 15.22
N LEU A 39 -6.47 3.10 16.55
CA LEU A 39 -5.57 2.31 17.40
C LEU A 39 -5.97 0.82 17.42
N ILE A 40 -7.27 0.51 17.40
CA ILE A 40 -7.77 -0.86 17.22
C ILE A 40 -7.50 -1.35 15.79
N ALA A 41 -7.61 -0.51 14.75
CA ALA A 41 -7.24 -0.89 13.38
C ALA A 41 -5.73 -1.13 13.23
N LEU A 42 -4.88 -0.36 13.92
CA LEU A 42 -3.43 -0.58 13.97
C LEU A 42 -3.07 -1.83 14.77
N ALA A 43 -3.78 -2.11 15.88
CA ALA A 43 -3.66 -3.36 16.62
C ALA A 43 -4.15 -4.54 15.76
N VAL A 44 -5.28 -4.44 15.08
CA VAL A 44 -5.80 -5.48 14.16
C VAL A 44 -4.87 -5.69 12.97
N LEU A 45 -4.26 -4.65 12.41
CA LEU A 45 -3.24 -4.74 11.35
C LEU A 45 -1.93 -5.37 11.87
N ALA A 46 -1.48 -5.00 13.07
CA ALA A 46 -0.29 -5.58 13.70
C ALA A 46 -0.53 -7.03 14.15
N ILE A 47 -1.75 -7.37 14.57
CA ILE A 47 -2.10 -8.70 15.07
C ILE A 47 -2.45 -9.66 13.92
N ALA A 48 -3.07 -9.18 12.84
CA ALA A 48 -3.25 -9.96 11.60
C ALA A 48 -1.90 -10.45 11.02
N ALA A 49 -0.83 -9.70 11.29
CA ALA A 49 0.51 -10.04 10.85
C ALA A 49 1.21 -11.12 11.70
N VAL A 50 0.65 -11.69 12.77
CA VAL A 50 1.35 -12.71 13.60
C VAL A 50 0.75 -14.12 13.46
N ALA A 51 -0.36 -14.22 12.75
CA ALA A 51 -1.33 -15.31 12.87
C ALA A 51 -1.03 -16.64 12.13
N PHE A 52 0.03 -16.74 11.34
CA PHE A 52 -0.06 -17.65 10.17
C PHE A 52 1.11 -18.61 9.94
N ALA A 53 1.96 -18.84 10.93
CA ALA A 53 3.23 -19.55 10.74
C ALA A 53 3.15 -21.10 10.54
N THR A 54 1.99 -21.77 10.58
CA THR A 54 1.96 -23.25 10.65
C THR A 54 1.04 -23.98 9.67
N MET A 55 0.35 -23.33 8.74
CA MET A 55 -0.69 -24.01 7.95
C MET A 55 -0.57 -23.78 6.44
N ASN A 56 0.45 -24.38 5.81
CA ASN A 56 0.52 -24.49 4.34
C ASN A 56 0.09 -25.88 3.81
N ALA A 57 -0.41 -26.78 4.68
CA ALA A 57 -0.67 -28.18 4.33
C ALA A 57 -2.15 -28.60 4.41
N GLY A 58 -3.09 -27.67 4.58
CA GLY A 58 -4.50 -28.02 4.83
C GLY A 58 -5.56 -27.04 4.31
N ARG A 59 -5.20 -25.95 3.62
CA ARG A 59 -6.20 -25.10 2.97
C ARG A 59 -6.90 -25.91 1.88
N THR A 60 -8.20 -26.12 2.07
CA THR A 60 -9.09 -26.46 0.97
C THR A 60 -9.40 -25.14 0.30
N ASN A 61 -8.79 -24.88 -0.86
CA ASN A 61 -9.10 -23.75 -1.72
C ASN A 61 -10.50 -23.96 -2.33
N ASP A 62 -11.49 -24.02 -1.46
CA ASP A 62 -12.88 -24.23 -1.79
C ASP A 62 -13.55 -22.89 -1.55
N GLY A 63 -13.80 -22.15 -2.64
CA GLY A 63 -14.55 -20.91 -2.57
C GLY A 63 -15.97 -21.15 -2.04
N SER A 64 -16.63 -20.09 -1.59
CA SER A 64 -17.97 -20.18 -1.03
C SER A 64 -19.03 -20.47 -2.12
N GLU A 65 -20.18 -21.02 -1.74
CA GLU A 65 -21.25 -21.35 -2.69
C GLU A 65 -21.96 -20.11 -3.28
N SER A 66 -21.83 -18.93 -2.63
CA SER A 66 -22.39 -17.65 -3.09
C SER A 66 -21.53 -16.46 -2.63
N PRO A 67 -21.71 -15.25 -3.22
CA PRO A 67 -21.03 -14.03 -2.77
C PRO A 67 -21.27 -13.71 -1.29
N GLU A 68 -22.53 -13.84 -0.85
CA GLU A 68 -22.93 -13.61 0.54
C GLU A 68 -22.31 -14.64 1.47
N ALA A 69 -22.17 -15.90 1.03
CA ALA A 69 -21.49 -16.93 1.80
C ALA A 69 -19.97 -16.66 1.93
N ALA A 70 -19.34 -15.99 0.96
CA ALA A 70 -17.95 -15.53 1.10
C ALA A 70 -17.83 -14.43 2.17
N MET A 71 -18.75 -13.46 2.15
CA MET A 71 -18.84 -12.42 3.17
C MET A 71 -19.14 -12.98 4.57
N GLN A 72 -20.07 -13.94 4.67
CA GLN A 72 -20.35 -14.64 5.92
C GLN A 72 -19.12 -15.39 6.43
N LYS A 73 -18.37 -16.08 5.55
CA LYS A 73 -17.13 -16.77 5.91
C LYS A 73 -16.10 -15.82 6.52
N LEU A 74 -15.96 -14.60 5.99
CA LEU A 74 -15.11 -13.56 6.57
C LEU A 74 -15.55 -13.24 8.01
N PHE A 75 -16.83 -12.93 8.23
CA PHE A 75 -17.34 -12.59 9.56
C PHE A 75 -17.29 -13.77 10.54
N ASP A 76 -17.56 -14.98 10.08
CA ASP A 76 -17.45 -16.20 10.89
C ASP A 76 -16.01 -16.44 11.34
N GLY A 77 -15.03 -16.20 10.45
CA GLY A 77 -13.61 -16.27 10.76
C GLY A 77 -13.23 -15.22 11.82
N LEU A 78 -13.61 -13.97 11.61
CA LEU A 78 -13.38 -12.89 12.59
C LEU A 78 -14.05 -13.19 13.94
N SER A 79 -15.29 -13.70 13.94
CA SER A 79 -16.01 -14.03 15.16
C SER A 79 -15.45 -15.24 15.91
N SER A 80 -14.80 -16.14 15.19
CA SER A 80 -14.13 -17.30 15.78
C SER A 80 -12.68 -16.99 16.17
N GLU A 81 -12.26 -15.72 16.07
CA GLU A 81 -10.88 -15.26 16.19
C GLU A 81 -9.91 -15.98 15.23
N ASP A 82 -10.43 -16.63 14.19
CA ASP A 82 -9.67 -17.38 13.20
C ASP A 82 -9.41 -16.50 11.98
N LEU A 83 -8.34 -15.70 12.08
CA LEU A 83 -7.91 -14.83 10.99
C LEU A 83 -7.51 -15.62 9.74
N VAL A 84 -7.15 -16.90 9.90
CA VAL A 84 -6.86 -17.78 8.76
C VAL A 84 -8.13 -18.06 7.99
N ALA A 85 -9.19 -18.46 8.68
CA ALA A 85 -10.51 -18.65 8.10
C ALA A 85 -11.08 -17.36 7.50
N ALA A 86 -10.82 -16.21 8.12
CA ALA A 86 -11.21 -14.90 7.60
C ALA A 86 -10.48 -14.56 6.28
N VAL A 87 -9.16 -14.74 6.24
CA VAL A 87 -8.34 -14.50 5.03
C VAL A 87 -8.61 -15.57 3.96
N ASP A 88 -9.01 -16.79 4.35
CA ASP A 88 -9.53 -17.86 3.47
C ASP A 88 -10.81 -17.47 2.72
N ALA A 89 -11.48 -16.38 3.10
CA ALA A 89 -12.60 -15.83 2.34
C ALA A 89 -12.14 -15.03 1.11
N PHE A 90 -10.87 -14.61 1.06
CA PHE A 90 -10.32 -13.82 -0.03
C PHE A 90 -9.73 -14.68 -1.16
N LEU A 91 -9.61 -14.09 -2.35
CA LEU A 91 -8.95 -14.72 -3.49
C LEU A 91 -7.56 -15.23 -3.10
N PRO A 92 -7.20 -16.49 -3.39
CA PRO A 92 -5.91 -17.04 -3.01
C PRO A 92 -4.72 -16.22 -3.52
N GLY A 93 -4.79 -15.72 -4.76
CA GLY A 93 -3.74 -14.87 -5.34
C GLY A 93 -3.50 -13.54 -4.61
N GLU A 94 -4.47 -13.03 -3.85
CA GLU A 94 -4.33 -11.82 -3.04
C GLU A 94 -3.97 -12.15 -1.58
N ALA A 95 -4.54 -13.23 -1.05
CA ALA A 95 -4.36 -13.66 0.33
C ALA A 95 -2.99 -14.29 0.60
N ASP A 96 -2.53 -15.19 -0.29
CA ASP A 96 -1.32 -15.98 -0.06
C ASP A 96 -0.06 -15.10 0.13
N PRO A 97 0.19 -14.06 -0.69
CA PRO A 97 1.30 -13.13 -0.48
C PRO A 97 1.29 -12.45 0.89
N MET A 98 0.11 -12.08 1.41
CA MET A 98 -0.01 -11.47 2.74
C MET A 98 0.34 -12.49 3.83
N ILE A 99 -0.16 -13.71 3.68
CA ILE A 99 0.04 -14.82 4.62
C ILE A 99 1.52 -15.16 4.78
N SER A 100 2.27 -15.23 3.68
CA SER A 100 3.68 -15.68 3.65
C SER A 100 4.60 -14.95 4.64
N TYR A 101 4.34 -13.67 4.93
CA TYR A 101 5.20 -12.87 5.78
C TYR A 101 4.79 -12.86 7.25
N THR A 102 3.52 -13.13 7.54
CA THR A 102 2.96 -12.98 8.90
C THR A 102 3.75 -13.75 9.96
N GLY A 103 4.04 -15.03 9.75
CA GLY A 103 4.75 -15.84 10.74
C GLY A 103 6.13 -15.26 11.11
N ALA A 104 6.83 -14.70 10.12
CA ALA A 104 8.12 -14.06 10.32
C ALA A 104 7.97 -12.68 10.99
N ILE A 105 7.02 -11.86 10.54
CA ILE A 105 6.71 -10.55 11.14
C ILE A 105 6.35 -10.73 12.61
N GLY A 106 5.45 -11.66 12.93
CA GLY A 106 5.07 -11.94 14.30
C GLY A 106 6.20 -12.45 15.17
N SER A 107 7.14 -13.21 14.60
CA SER A 107 8.37 -13.59 15.32
C SER A 107 9.23 -12.38 15.66
N GLU A 108 9.36 -11.42 14.74
CA GLU A 108 10.09 -10.17 15.00
C GLU A 108 9.34 -9.26 15.98
N LEU A 109 8.01 -9.18 15.92
CA LEU A 109 7.22 -8.40 16.88
C LEU A 109 7.27 -8.99 18.30
N LYS A 110 7.37 -10.33 18.45
CA LYS A 110 7.69 -10.97 19.73
C LYS A 110 9.11 -10.60 20.18
N ARG A 111 10.10 -10.64 19.28
CA ARG A 111 11.50 -10.27 19.59
C ARG A 111 11.61 -8.82 20.08
N LEU A 112 10.80 -7.93 19.50
CA LEU A 112 10.74 -6.50 19.83
C LEU A 112 9.87 -6.21 21.07
N GLU A 113 9.31 -7.25 21.70
CA GLU A 113 8.41 -7.13 22.86
C GLU A 113 7.16 -6.27 22.57
N VAL A 114 6.75 -6.19 21.30
CA VAL A 114 5.44 -5.64 20.90
C VAL A 114 4.34 -6.63 21.29
N PHE A 115 4.60 -7.92 21.11
CA PHE A 115 3.75 -9.00 21.56
C PHE A 115 4.46 -9.88 22.58
N THR A 116 3.67 -10.49 23.47
CA THR A 116 4.18 -11.51 24.39
C THR A 116 4.47 -12.82 23.67
N ASP A 117 5.22 -13.72 24.32
CA ASP A 117 5.42 -15.08 23.80
C ASP A 117 4.10 -15.86 23.62
N SER A 118 3.05 -15.47 24.34
CA SER A 118 1.75 -16.15 24.35
C SER A 118 0.85 -15.81 23.17
N ILE A 119 1.22 -14.89 22.27
CA ILE A 119 0.42 -14.64 21.06
C ILE A 119 0.29 -15.95 20.27
N ASP A 120 -0.95 -16.41 20.15
CA ASP A 120 -1.32 -17.56 19.35
C ASP A 120 -1.46 -17.09 17.90
N PRO A 121 -0.76 -17.70 16.95
CA PRO A 121 -1.02 -17.39 15.57
C PRO A 121 -2.49 -17.68 15.19
N GLN A 122 -3.13 -18.72 15.72
CA GLN A 122 -4.46 -19.12 15.28
C GLN A 122 -5.59 -18.24 15.81
N GLY A 123 -5.30 -17.29 16.70
CA GLY A 123 -6.29 -16.32 17.14
C GLY A 123 -5.77 -15.33 18.17
N ILE A 124 -6.53 -14.25 18.37
CA ILE A 124 -6.13 -13.15 19.25
C ILE A 124 -6.81 -13.34 20.60
N SER A 125 -6.08 -13.89 21.57
CA SER A 125 -6.57 -13.94 22.95
C SER A 125 -6.92 -12.52 23.43
N GLY A 126 -8.05 -12.41 24.13
CA GLY A 126 -8.53 -11.15 24.69
C GLY A 126 -9.28 -10.23 23.72
N ILE A 127 -9.61 -10.65 22.50
CA ILE A 127 -10.50 -9.89 21.61
C ILE A 127 -11.63 -10.80 21.11
N ASN A 128 -12.77 -10.76 21.79
CA ASN A 128 -13.97 -11.45 21.34
C ASN A 128 -14.78 -10.53 20.42
N MET A 129 -14.96 -10.93 19.16
CA MET A 129 -15.83 -10.25 18.21
C MET A 129 -17.06 -11.11 17.94
N GLU A 130 -18.26 -10.56 18.08
CA GLU A 130 -19.51 -11.25 17.72
C GLU A 130 -20.27 -10.43 16.68
N PHE A 131 -20.59 -11.06 15.56
CA PHE A 131 -21.45 -10.46 14.53
C PHE A 131 -22.80 -11.18 14.54
N THR A 132 -23.87 -10.44 14.84
CA THR A 132 -25.24 -10.99 14.90
C THR A 132 -26.15 -10.33 13.89
N ASP A 133 -27.18 -11.06 13.48
CA ASP A 133 -28.25 -10.55 12.60
C ASP A 133 -27.72 -9.94 11.29
N LEU A 134 -26.62 -10.52 10.76
CA LEU A 134 -26.03 -10.12 9.48
C LEU A 134 -27.01 -10.39 8.33
N GLU A 135 -27.34 -9.34 7.60
CA GLU A 135 -28.08 -9.41 6.35
C GLU A 135 -27.26 -8.79 5.23
N PHE A 136 -27.13 -9.52 4.13
CA PHE A 136 -26.34 -9.08 2.98
C PHE A 136 -27.23 -8.71 1.81
N ARG A 137 -26.85 -7.63 1.12
CA ARG A 137 -27.41 -7.24 -0.16
C ARG A 137 -26.33 -7.33 -1.23
N THR A 138 -26.66 -7.90 -2.38
CA THR A 138 -25.75 -7.99 -3.51
C THR A 138 -26.13 -7.07 -4.65
N GLU A 139 -25.12 -6.53 -5.32
CA GLU A 139 -25.26 -5.76 -6.55
C GLU A 139 -24.31 -6.30 -7.61
N GLN A 140 -24.86 -6.81 -8.71
CA GLN A 140 -24.06 -7.35 -9.80
C GLN A 140 -23.32 -6.21 -10.52
N ILE A 141 -21.99 -6.31 -10.58
CA ILE A 141 -21.15 -5.40 -11.38
C ILE A 141 -21.12 -5.93 -12.83
N ALA A 142 -20.74 -7.21 -12.98
CA ALA A 142 -20.67 -7.96 -14.23
C ALA A 142 -20.78 -9.45 -13.93
N PRO A 143 -21.03 -10.35 -14.91
CA PRO A 143 -21.06 -11.80 -14.66
C PRO A 143 -19.78 -12.27 -13.93
N GLY A 144 -19.95 -12.91 -12.76
CA GLY A 144 -18.84 -13.35 -11.91
C GLY A 144 -18.27 -12.28 -10.96
N PHE A 145 -18.82 -11.05 -10.94
CA PHE A 145 -18.36 -9.95 -10.08
C PHE A 145 -19.54 -9.26 -9.39
N VAL A 146 -19.53 -9.22 -8.06
CA VAL A 146 -20.66 -8.78 -7.24
C VAL A 146 -20.18 -7.91 -6.09
N ARG A 147 -20.79 -6.75 -5.86
CA ARG A 147 -20.64 -6.03 -4.58
C ARG A 147 -21.49 -6.72 -3.54
N VAL A 148 -20.92 -7.01 -2.38
CA VAL A 148 -21.63 -7.56 -1.22
C VAL A 148 -21.65 -6.48 -0.13
N PHE A 149 -22.83 -5.93 0.13
CA PHE A 149 -23.08 -4.93 1.18
C PHE A 149 -23.55 -5.61 2.45
N VAL A 150 -23.22 -5.03 3.61
CA VAL A 150 -23.84 -5.35 4.89
C VAL A 150 -25.06 -4.44 5.08
N GLU A 151 -26.25 -4.96 4.80
CA GLU A 151 -27.50 -4.18 4.87
C GLU A 151 -27.95 -4.00 6.32
N ASN A 152 -27.86 -5.06 7.11
CA ASN A 152 -28.11 -5.05 8.56
C ASN A 152 -27.10 -5.95 9.28
N GLY A 153 -26.97 -5.72 10.59
CA GLY A 153 -26.11 -6.48 11.47
C GLY A 153 -25.67 -5.64 12.66
N ASP A 154 -25.29 -6.32 13.73
CA ASP A 154 -24.68 -5.73 14.90
C ASP A 154 -23.30 -6.36 15.10
N ALA A 155 -22.29 -5.51 15.28
CA ALA A 155 -20.97 -5.92 15.75
C ALA A 155 -20.90 -5.68 17.25
N PHE A 156 -20.44 -6.69 17.98
CA PHE A 156 -20.14 -6.63 19.40
C PHE A 156 -18.65 -6.93 19.58
N VAL A 157 -17.94 -6.03 20.25
CA VAL A 157 -16.52 -6.21 20.54
C VAL A 157 -16.34 -6.17 22.04
N ASP A 158 -15.77 -7.25 22.58
CA ASP A 158 -15.40 -7.37 23.99
C ASP A 158 -13.91 -7.65 24.09
N ILE A 159 -13.21 -6.80 24.84
CA ILE A 159 -11.75 -6.83 24.92
C ILE A 159 -11.36 -7.19 26.36
N ASP A 160 -10.89 -8.42 26.55
CA ASP A 160 -10.25 -8.84 27.79
C ASP A 160 -8.76 -8.49 27.74
N GLN A 161 -8.46 -7.35 28.33
CA GLN A 161 -7.11 -6.79 28.35
C GLN A 161 -6.11 -7.65 29.11
N ALA A 162 -6.56 -8.46 30.08
CA ALA A 162 -5.68 -9.36 30.82
C ALA A 162 -5.24 -10.54 29.96
N GLU A 163 -5.97 -10.83 28.88
CA GLU A 163 -5.67 -11.89 27.92
C GLU A 163 -4.98 -11.38 26.65
N LEU A 164 -5.01 -10.07 26.39
CA LEU A 164 -4.34 -9.47 25.24
C LEU A 164 -2.84 -9.79 25.26
N PRO A 165 -2.27 -10.36 24.18
CA PRO A 165 -0.87 -10.73 24.13
C PRO A 165 0.03 -9.54 23.81
N ILE A 166 -0.21 -8.38 24.44
CA ILE A 166 0.54 -7.14 24.23
C ILE A 166 1.78 -7.16 25.13
N GLY A 167 2.95 -6.94 24.54
CA GLY A 167 4.22 -6.93 25.24
C GLY A 167 4.53 -5.60 25.93
N ASP A 168 5.60 -5.62 26.73
CA ASP A 168 6.00 -4.48 27.56
C ASP A 168 6.29 -3.22 26.76
N LEU A 169 6.78 -3.33 25.51
CA LEU A 169 7.08 -2.15 24.69
C LEU A 169 5.84 -1.29 24.45
N VAL A 170 4.71 -1.91 24.10
CA VAL A 170 3.45 -1.17 23.89
C VAL A 170 2.93 -0.66 25.22
N LEU A 171 2.90 -1.50 26.26
CA LEU A 171 2.41 -1.11 27.58
C LEU A 171 3.22 0.05 28.17
N ASP A 172 4.53 0.10 27.93
CA ASP A 172 5.45 1.14 28.41
C ASP A 172 5.21 2.50 27.80
N ASN A 173 4.82 2.53 26.52
CA ASN A 173 4.61 3.76 25.75
C ASN A 173 3.17 4.28 25.80
N LEU A 174 2.23 3.53 26.39
CA LEU A 174 0.87 4.02 26.54
C LEU A 174 0.78 5.16 27.58
N PRO A 175 0.15 6.30 27.21
CA PRO A 175 -0.21 7.36 28.14
C PRO A 175 -0.87 6.82 29.40
N PRO A 176 -0.62 7.40 30.60
CA PRO A 176 -1.19 6.89 31.85
C PRO A 176 -2.72 6.80 31.86
N ALA A 177 -3.41 7.66 31.10
CA ALA A 177 -4.87 7.61 30.96
C ALA A 177 -5.33 6.36 30.20
N GLU A 178 -4.59 5.96 29.17
CA GLU A 178 -4.87 4.78 28.34
C GLU A 178 -4.40 3.50 29.01
N ARG A 179 -3.25 3.54 29.72
CA ARG A 179 -2.85 2.44 30.59
C ARG A 179 -3.88 2.20 31.71
N GLY A 180 -4.48 3.26 32.25
CA GLY A 180 -5.60 3.13 33.20
C GLY A 180 -6.90 2.61 32.57
N MET A 181 -7.07 2.74 31.25
CA MET A 181 -8.12 2.04 30.51
C MET A 181 -7.78 0.57 30.29
N LEU A 182 -6.48 0.20 30.21
CA LEU A 182 -5.99 -1.19 30.16
C LEU A 182 -6.01 -1.94 31.50
N ASP A 183 -6.20 -1.23 32.61
CA ASP A 183 -6.28 -1.82 33.95
C ASP A 183 -7.73 -2.18 34.35
N GLY A 184 -8.72 -2.02 33.46
CA GLY A 184 -10.12 -2.28 33.78
C GLY A 184 -10.96 -2.73 32.59
N ASP A 185 -11.89 -3.67 32.84
CA ASP A 185 -12.84 -4.15 31.83
C ASP A 185 -13.52 -2.97 31.12
N LEU A 186 -13.20 -2.81 29.83
CA LEU A 186 -13.97 -1.91 28.98
C LEU A 186 -15.38 -2.50 28.88
N PRO A 187 -16.43 -1.71 29.08
CA PRO A 187 -17.77 -2.21 28.83
C PRO A 187 -17.83 -2.61 27.36
N PRO A 188 -18.43 -3.76 27.04
CA PRO A 188 -18.49 -4.19 25.67
C PRO A 188 -19.24 -3.16 24.82
N GLU A 189 -18.70 -2.89 23.64
CA GLU A 189 -19.27 -1.92 22.71
C GLU A 189 -20.06 -2.67 21.63
N SER A 190 -21.24 -2.14 21.31
CA SER A 190 -22.07 -2.63 20.22
C SER A 190 -22.31 -1.49 19.24
N GLU A 191 -22.00 -1.74 17.97
CA GLU A 191 -22.25 -0.83 16.88
C GLU A 191 -23.06 -1.52 15.78
N SER A 192 -24.07 -0.81 15.26
CA SER A 192 -24.83 -1.30 14.12
C SER A 192 -24.01 -1.11 12.86
N MET A 193 -23.90 -2.17 12.06
CA MET A 193 -23.10 -2.19 10.84
C MET A 193 -23.89 -1.83 9.58
N GLY A 194 -25.22 -1.69 9.69
CA GLY A 194 -26.09 -1.46 8.54
C GLY A 194 -25.83 -0.11 7.87
N GLY A 195 -25.69 -0.12 6.54
CA GLY A 195 -25.54 1.10 5.74
C GLY A 195 -25.15 0.81 4.29
N ASP A 196 -25.37 1.78 3.40
CA ASP A 196 -25.05 1.63 1.97
C ASP A 196 -23.57 1.90 1.64
N ASP A 197 -22.74 2.25 2.63
CA ASP A 197 -21.40 2.79 2.39
C ASP A 197 -20.29 1.73 2.42
N PHE A 198 -20.52 0.56 3.04
CA PHE A 198 -19.52 -0.51 3.14
C PHE A 198 -19.91 -1.72 2.30
N TYR A 199 -19.03 -2.08 1.37
CA TYR A 199 -19.11 -3.31 0.59
C TYR A 199 -17.73 -3.89 0.32
N LEU A 200 -17.70 -5.18 0.03
CA LEU A 200 -16.55 -5.86 -0.58
C LEU A 200 -16.98 -6.42 -1.93
N VAL A 201 -16.05 -6.48 -2.88
CA VAL A 201 -16.26 -7.15 -4.16
C VAL A 201 -15.98 -8.63 -4.02
N ALA A 202 -16.96 -9.45 -4.37
CA ALA A 202 -16.84 -10.88 -4.51
C ALA A 202 -16.65 -11.26 -6.00
N VAL A 203 -15.75 -12.21 -6.24
CA VAL A 203 -15.34 -12.71 -7.54
C VAL A 203 -15.61 -14.22 -7.61
N GLU A 204 -16.18 -14.67 -8.72
CA GLU A 204 -16.37 -16.09 -9.04
C GLU A 204 -15.09 -16.66 -9.67
N ASP A 205 -14.38 -17.52 -8.94
CA ASP A 205 -13.20 -18.26 -9.37
C ASP A 205 -13.21 -19.59 -8.59
N ASP A 206 -13.49 -20.72 -9.26
CA ASP A 206 -13.78 -22.06 -8.67
C ASP A 206 -14.70 -22.14 -7.41
N GLY A 207 -15.38 -21.03 -7.12
CA GLY A 207 -16.28 -20.74 -6.01
C GLY A 207 -16.36 -19.21 -5.87
N TRP A 208 -16.96 -18.70 -4.80
CA TRP A 208 -16.99 -17.26 -4.53
C TRP A 208 -15.96 -16.86 -3.49
N TYR A 209 -15.17 -15.84 -3.83
CA TYR A 209 -14.14 -15.26 -2.98
C TYR A 209 -14.32 -13.75 -2.89
N LEU A 210 -13.94 -13.14 -1.77
CA LEU A 210 -13.77 -11.70 -1.66
C LEU A 210 -12.46 -11.27 -2.32
N SER A 211 -12.40 -10.04 -2.79
CA SER A 211 -11.18 -9.45 -3.34
C SER A 211 -10.95 -8.07 -2.77
N PHE A 212 -9.79 -7.87 -2.17
CA PHE A 212 -9.34 -6.57 -1.70
C PHE A 212 -9.08 -5.64 -2.89
N TRP A 213 -8.32 -6.09 -3.89
CA TRP A 213 -7.93 -5.22 -5.00
C TRP A 213 -9.12 -4.84 -5.88
N TYR A 214 -10.04 -5.75 -6.19
CA TYR A 214 -11.27 -5.38 -6.90
C TYR A 214 -12.15 -4.44 -6.07
N THR A 215 -12.18 -4.56 -4.74
CA THR A 215 -12.90 -3.61 -3.88
C THR A 215 -12.32 -2.21 -4.00
N VAL A 216 -10.99 -2.06 -3.90
CA VAL A 216 -10.31 -0.77 -4.04
C VAL A 216 -10.57 -0.16 -5.42
N MET A 217 -10.39 -0.95 -6.48
CA MET A 217 -10.55 -0.49 -7.85
C MET A 217 -12.00 -0.11 -8.15
N ASP A 218 -12.97 -0.93 -7.73
CA ASP A 218 -14.38 -0.61 -7.89
C ASP A 218 -14.79 0.65 -7.09
N GLY A 219 -14.25 0.83 -5.88
CA GLY A 219 -14.44 2.05 -5.08
C GLY A 219 -13.94 3.32 -5.79
N ILE A 220 -12.77 3.25 -6.43
CA ILE A 220 -12.24 4.34 -7.24
C ILE A 220 -13.14 4.57 -8.46
N PHE A 221 -13.34 3.53 -9.27
CA PHE A 221 -13.93 3.65 -10.60
C PHE A 221 -15.44 3.88 -10.62
N SER A 222 -16.18 3.38 -9.62
CA SER A 222 -17.62 3.60 -9.49
C SER A 222 -18.02 5.08 -9.42
N THR A 223 -17.08 5.97 -9.05
CA THR A 223 -17.30 7.42 -8.93
C THR A 223 -16.81 8.24 -10.14
N THR A 224 -16.03 7.64 -11.04
CA THR A 224 -15.30 8.35 -12.12
C THR A 224 -16.09 8.51 -13.42
N GLY A 225 -17.15 7.70 -13.63
CA GLY A 225 -17.91 7.69 -14.87
C GLY A 225 -17.33 6.85 -16.01
N TYR A 226 -16.16 6.22 -15.83
CA TYR A 226 -15.55 5.32 -16.84
C TYR A 226 -16.37 4.04 -17.08
N GLY A 227 -17.33 3.72 -16.22
CA GLY A 227 -18.14 2.51 -16.31
C GLY A 227 -17.44 1.28 -15.72
N SER A 228 -17.90 0.09 -16.10
CA SER A 228 -17.32 -1.18 -15.67
C SER A 228 -16.33 -1.70 -16.70
N PRO A 229 -15.23 -2.35 -16.27
CA PRO A 229 -14.28 -2.94 -17.20
C PRO A 229 -14.86 -4.13 -17.96
N ASP A 230 -14.21 -4.50 -19.07
CA ASP A 230 -14.45 -5.76 -19.77
C ASP A 230 -13.69 -6.89 -19.06
N PHE A 231 -14.26 -7.34 -17.93
CA PHE A 231 -13.63 -8.33 -17.06
C PHE A 231 -13.17 -9.58 -17.80
N GLY A 232 -11.93 -10.01 -17.55
CA GLY A 232 -11.32 -11.18 -18.20
C GLY A 232 -10.78 -10.92 -19.61
N ASN A 233 -10.98 -9.70 -20.15
CA ASN A 233 -10.35 -9.21 -21.38
C ASN A 233 -9.35 -8.09 -21.09
N GLY A 234 -8.77 -8.09 -19.88
CA GLY A 234 -7.76 -7.14 -19.45
C GLY A 234 -6.44 -7.24 -20.21
N LEU A 235 -5.43 -6.51 -19.72
CA LEU A 235 -4.10 -6.49 -20.31
C LEU A 235 -3.46 -7.89 -20.35
N ALA A 236 -2.52 -8.10 -21.28
CA ALA A 236 -1.80 -9.37 -21.34
C ALA A 236 -0.60 -9.36 -20.37
N PRO A 237 -0.45 -10.36 -19.49
CA PRO A 237 0.75 -10.47 -18.67
C PRO A 237 1.97 -10.76 -19.55
N VAL A 238 3.07 -10.08 -19.25
CA VAL A 238 4.33 -10.17 -20.00
C VAL A 238 5.36 -10.94 -19.19
N GLY A 239 5.67 -10.44 -17.99
CA GLY A 239 6.72 -10.98 -17.10
C GLY A 239 8.10 -11.08 -17.77
N ALA A 240 9.02 -11.78 -17.11
CA ALA A 240 10.40 -11.95 -17.59
C ALA A 240 10.94 -13.38 -17.44
N GLU A 241 12.11 -13.64 -18.03
CA GLU A 241 12.79 -14.95 -17.98
C GLU A 241 13.56 -15.20 -16.67
N SER A 242 13.91 -14.13 -15.94
CA SER A 242 14.60 -14.20 -14.65
C SER A 242 14.07 -13.14 -13.68
N PRO A 243 14.33 -13.27 -12.36
CA PRO A 243 14.00 -12.26 -11.35
C PRO A 243 14.56 -10.87 -11.69
N GLU A 244 15.84 -10.80 -12.05
CA GLU A 244 16.52 -9.56 -12.41
C GLU A 244 15.87 -8.91 -13.63
N ALA A 245 15.57 -9.71 -14.65
CA ALA A 245 14.91 -9.22 -15.85
C ALA A 245 13.48 -8.74 -15.57
N ALA A 246 12.81 -9.26 -14.54
CA ALA A 246 11.48 -8.78 -14.15
C ALA A 246 11.57 -7.36 -13.55
N VAL A 247 12.52 -7.14 -12.64
CA VAL A 247 12.76 -5.81 -12.05
C VAL A 247 13.29 -4.82 -13.08
N GLU A 248 14.26 -5.23 -13.91
CA GLU A 248 14.77 -4.39 -14.98
C GLU A 248 13.66 -3.99 -15.95
N GLY A 249 12.82 -4.95 -16.35
CA GLY A 249 11.65 -4.69 -17.19
C GLY A 249 10.72 -3.67 -16.54
N ALA A 250 10.25 -3.93 -15.31
CA ALA A 250 9.37 -3.00 -14.60
C ALA A 250 9.97 -1.59 -14.47
N PHE A 251 11.27 -1.48 -14.18
CA PHE A 251 11.96 -0.19 -14.08
C PHE A 251 12.04 0.53 -15.43
N ARG A 252 12.29 -0.21 -16.52
CA ARG A 252 12.27 0.36 -17.87
C ARG A 252 10.88 0.88 -18.24
N GLU A 253 9.84 0.10 -18.00
CA GLU A 253 8.45 0.50 -18.31
C GLU A 253 8.02 1.72 -17.48
N LEU A 254 8.43 1.78 -16.21
CA LEU A 254 8.21 2.96 -15.36
C LEU A 254 8.90 4.21 -15.92
N LEU A 255 10.16 4.12 -16.35
CA LEU A 255 10.91 5.24 -16.88
C LEU A 255 10.43 5.69 -18.27
N SER A 256 9.92 4.77 -19.08
CA SER A 256 9.26 5.10 -20.35
C SER A 256 7.82 5.59 -20.18
N LEU A 257 7.32 5.63 -18.94
CA LEU A 257 5.93 5.95 -18.61
C LEU A 257 4.94 5.03 -19.37
N ASP A 258 5.33 3.78 -19.62
CA ASP A 258 4.49 2.77 -20.23
C ASP A 258 3.73 2.01 -19.14
N LEU A 259 2.54 2.53 -18.79
CA LEU A 259 1.72 1.92 -17.75
C LEU A 259 1.25 0.52 -18.13
N GLU A 260 0.95 0.26 -19.42
CA GLU A 260 0.56 -1.06 -19.90
C GLU A 260 1.71 -2.07 -19.72
N GLY A 261 2.92 -1.68 -20.15
CA GLY A 261 4.13 -2.46 -19.94
C GLY A 261 4.38 -2.74 -18.46
N LEU A 262 4.29 -1.71 -17.61
CA LEU A 262 4.52 -1.82 -16.17
C LEU A 262 3.53 -2.80 -15.51
N ILE A 263 2.24 -2.69 -15.82
CA ILE A 263 1.22 -3.61 -15.30
C ILE A 263 1.50 -5.03 -15.79
N GLY A 264 1.92 -5.19 -17.05
CA GLY A 264 2.32 -6.49 -17.60
C GLY A 264 3.50 -7.16 -16.88
N MET A 265 4.25 -6.41 -16.06
CA MET A 265 5.33 -6.92 -15.21
C MET A 265 4.88 -7.31 -13.80
N LEU A 266 3.62 -7.05 -13.44
CA LEU A 266 3.03 -7.43 -12.16
C LEU A 266 2.40 -8.84 -12.24
N PRO A 267 2.33 -9.60 -11.13
CA PRO A 267 1.78 -10.96 -11.15
C PRO A 267 0.29 -10.91 -11.47
N PRO A 268 -0.19 -11.61 -12.53
CA PRO A 268 -1.58 -11.52 -12.95
C PRO A 268 -2.57 -12.15 -11.96
N THR A 269 -2.14 -13.07 -11.10
CA THR A 269 -3.03 -13.62 -10.05
C THR A 269 -3.23 -12.64 -8.89
N GLU A 270 -2.16 -11.98 -8.45
CA GLU A 270 -2.18 -10.98 -7.38
C GLU A 270 -2.87 -9.69 -7.82
N MET A 271 -2.50 -9.18 -9.00
CA MET A 271 -2.92 -7.86 -9.46
C MET A 271 -4.03 -7.91 -10.50
N ARG A 272 -4.83 -8.99 -10.52
CA ARG A 272 -5.89 -9.24 -11.51
C ARG A 272 -6.84 -8.05 -11.71
N ALA A 273 -7.17 -7.35 -10.63
CA ALA A 273 -8.01 -6.14 -10.69
C ALA A 273 -7.37 -5.01 -11.51
N LEU A 274 -6.04 -4.80 -11.42
CA LEU A 274 -5.36 -3.81 -12.27
C LEU A 274 -5.46 -4.21 -13.75
N TYR A 275 -5.23 -5.48 -14.06
CA TYR A 275 -5.32 -5.97 -15.45
C TYR A 275 -6.69 -5.68 -16.08
N ASP A 276 -7.78 -5.84 -15.32
CA ASP A 276 -9.14 -5.57 -15.81
C ASP A 276 -9.49 -4.08 -15.86
N TYR A 277 -9.15 -3.29 -14.82
CA TYR A 277 -9.59 -1.89 -14.72
C TYR A 277 -8.72 -0.90 -15.49
N MET A 278 -7.42 -1.16 -15.64
CA MET A 278 -6.49 -0.19 -16.23
C MET A 278 -6.78 0.16 -17.70
N PRO A 279 -7.31 -0.74 -18.55
CA PRO A 279 -7.79 -0.38 -19.88
C PRO A 279 -8.79 0.79 -19.90
N LEU A 280 -9.56 1.01 -18.82
CA LEU A 280 -10.55 2.10 -18.75
C LEU A 280 -9.92 3.50 -18.77
N VAL A 281 -8.68 3.64 -18.30
CA VAL A 281 -7.96 4.93 -18.20
C VAL A 281 -6.79 5.04 -19.16
N MET A 282 -6.49 3.97 -19.90
CA MET A 282 -5.26 3.86 -20.67
C MET A 282 -5.21 4.90 -21.80
N ASP A 283 -6.34 5.20 -22.44
CA ASP A 283 -6.41 6.22 -23.49
C ASP A 283 -6.09 7.62 -22.94
N ASP A 284 -6.71 8.00 -21.82
CA ASP A 284 -6.49 9.30 -21.17
C ASP A 284 -5.06 9.43 -20.61
N PHE A 285 -4.55 8.34 -20.04
CA PHE A 285 -3.17 8.27 -19.57
C PHE A 285 -2.18 8.42 -20.73
N ASN A 286 -2.37 7.67 -21.82
CA ASN A 286 -1.50 7.73 -23.00
C ASN A 286 -1.57 9.08 -23.72
N GLU A 287 -2.72 9.75 -23.72
CA GLU A 287 -2.83 11.12 -24.22
C GLU A 287 -2.00 12.08 -23.35
N THR A 288 -2.17 11.99 -22.02
CA THR A 288 -1.47 12.86 -21.05
C THR A 288 0.04 12.63 -21.05
N VAL A 289 0.46 11.36 -21.00
CA VAL A 289 1.86 10.95 -21.04
C VAL A 289 2.45 11.16 -22.42
N GLY A 290 1.71 10.94 -23.51
CA GLY A 290 2.19 11.23 -24.86
C GLY A 290 2.52 12.71 -25.04
N ALA A 291 1.70 13.60 -24.47
CA ALA A 291 2.04 15.02 -24.39
C ALA A 291 3.31 15.23 -23.56
N PHE A 292 3.45 14.57 -22.40
CA PHE A 292 4.62 14.65 -21.53
C PHE A 292 5.93 14.15 -22.15
N GLY A 293 5.93 12.91 -22.63
CA GLY A 293 7.08 12.23 -23.25
C GLY A 293 7.53 12.88 -24.56
N SER A 294 6.70 13.72 -25.19
CA SER A 294 7.15 14.52 -26.34
C SER A 294 8.17 15.59 -25.98
N PHE A 295 8.24 15.99 -24.71
CA PHE A 295 9.17 17.01 -24.23
C PHE A 295 10.16 16.53 -23.18
N VAL A 296 9.99 15.34 -22.60
CA VAL A 296 10.96 14.70 -21.70
C VAL A 296 11.29 13.29 -22.21
N THR A 297 12.57 12.96 -22.25
CA THR A 297 13.05 11.60 -22.47
C THR A 297 13.83 11.14 -21.24
N ILE A 298 13.58 9.92 -20.78
CA ILE A 298 14.27 9.29 -19.67
C ILE A 298 14.75 7.92 -20.15
N ASP A 299 16.06 7.69 -20.11
CA ASP A 299 16.70 6.48 -20.60
C ASP A 299 17.43 5.77 -19.46
N LEU A 300 17.09 4.51 -19.23
CA LEU A 300 17.87 3.62 -18.37
C LEU A 300 19.15 3.19 -19.09
N ILE A 301 20.28 3.75 -18.69
CA ILE A 301 21.61 3.47 -19.25
C ILE A 301 22.15 2.16 -18.70
N SER A 302 22.06 1.98 -17.38
CA SER A 302 22.56 0.80 -16.69
C SER A 302 21.72 0.51 -15.45
N LEU A 303 21.58 -0.78 -15.11
CA LEU A 303 20.98 -1.25 -13.88
C LEU A 303 21.78 -2.46 -13.39
N GLY A 304 22.39 -2.33 -12.21
CA GLY A 304 23.06 -3.39 -11.49
C GLY A 304 22.15 -3.95 -10.42
N THR A 305 21.92 -5.26 -10.42
CA THR A 305 21.10 -5.94 -9.43
C THR A 305 21.79 -7.17 -8.85
N SER A 306 21.48 -7.48 -7.61
CA SER A 306 21.83 -8.74 -6.95
C SER A 306 20.58 -9.49 -6.52
N VAL A 307 20.66 -10.82 -6.50
CA VAL A 307 19.52 -11.68 -6.15
C VAL A 307 19.84 -12.57 -4.96
N SER A 308 18.89 -12.63 -4.03
CA SER A 308 18.88 -13.53 -2.91
C SER A 308 17.53 -14.27 -2.81
N ASP A 309 17.50 -15.34 -2.02
CA ASP A 309 16.28 -16.10 -1.77
C ASP A 309 15.36 -15.34 -0.80
N ALA A 310 14.06 -15.33 -1.09
CA ALA A 310 13.00 -14.85 -0.20
C ALA A 310 12.06 -16.00 0.21
N ALA A 311 10.96 -15.68 0.89
CA ALA A 311 9.96 -16.66 1.32
C ALA A 311 9.30 -17.35 0.11
N ASP A 312 8.80 -18.57 0.32
CA ASP A 312 7.95 -19.33 -0.63
C ASP A 312 8.46 -19.44 -2.08
N GLY A 313 9.78 -19.37 -2.26
CA GLY A 313 10.43 -19.50 -3.57
C GLY A 313 10.52 -18.20 -4.36
N ALA A 314 10.00 -17.09 -3.82
CA ALA A 314 10.24 -15.74 -4.32
C ALA A 314 11.74 -15.40 -4.28
N LYS A 315 12.12 -14.38 -5.07
CA LYS A 315 13.49 -13.90 -5.20
C LYS A 315 13.53 -12.43 -4.85
N ARG A 316 14.36 -12.07 -3.89
CA ARG A 316 14.64 -10.67 -3.59
C ARG A 316 15.66 -10.17 -4.58
N VAL A 317 15.30 -9.12 -5.31
CA VAL A 317 16.15 -8.43 -6.27
C VAL A 317 16.49 -7.08 -5.69
N LYS A 318 17.73 -6.93 -5.24
CA LYS A 318 18.27 -5.67 -4.74
C LYS A 318 18.83 -4.87 -5.91
N ILE A 319 18.53 -3.58 -5.94
CA ILE A 319 19.15 -2.63 -6.87
C ILE A 319 20.46 -2.18 -6.24
N ASP A 320 21.58 -2.60 -6.81
CA ASP A 320 22.92 -2.26 -6.33
C ASP A 320 23.40 -0.94 -6.90
N ALA A 321 23.02 -0.63 -8.14
CA ALA A 321 23.39 0.61 -8.82
C ALA A 321 22.48 0.86 -10.03
N PHE A 322 22.34 2.11 -10.45
CA PHE A 322 21.75 2.43 -11.75
C PHE A 322 22.29 3.74 -12.31
N ASP A 323 22.18 3.90 -13.62
CA ASP A 323 22.41 5.15 -14.33
C ASP A 323 21.21 5.46 -15.22
N ILE A 324 20.63 6.63 -15.03
CA ILE A 324 19.54 7.17 -15.83
C ILE A 324 20.05 8.43 -16.51
N ALA A 325 19.80 8.56 -17.81
CA ALA A 325 19.94 9.83 -18.51
C ALA A 325 18.56 10.45 -18.69
N PHE A 326 18.46 11.77 -18.60
CA PHE A 326 17.23 12.46 -18.93
C PHE A 326 17.51 13.69 -19.79
N SER A 327 16.54 14.08 -20.61
CA SER A 327 16.59 15.32 -21.35
C SER A 327 15.19 15.92 -21.50
N SER A 328 15.12 17.25 -21.55
CA SER A 328 13.90 17.99 -21.83
C SER A 328 14.11 18.96 -22.98
N PHE A 329 13.33 18.77 -24.05
CA PHE A 329 13.36 19.68 -25.20
C PHE A 329 12.74 21.04 -24.86
N PHE A 330 11.68 21.06 -24.05
CA PHE A 330 10.97 22.30 -23.71
C PHE A 330 11.82 23.24 -22.85
N MET A 331 12.57 22.66 -21.90
CA MET A 331 13.44 23.44 -21.02
C MET A 331 14.88 23.56 -21.54
N GLU A 332 15.24 22.84 -22.60
CA GLU A 332 16.62 22.70 -23.10
C GLU A 332 17.60 22.28 -21.97
N ILE A 333 17.19 21.30 -21.18
CA ILE A 333 17.96 20.72 -20.07
C ILE A 333 18.29 19.28 -20.41
N ASP A 334 19.50 18.83 -20.11
CA ASP A 334 19.85 17.41 -20.07
C ASP A 334 20.59 17.08 -18.79
N GLY A 335 20.63 15.81 -18.42
CA GLY A 335 21.25 15.41 -17.17
C GLY A 335 21.33 13.91 -16.99
N ALA A 336 21.86 13.53 -15.84
CA ALA A 336 21.94 12.15 -15.44
C ALA A 336 21.64 12.01 -13.94
N ILE A 337 21.05 10.89 -13.57
CA ILE A 337 20.90 10.43 -12.20
C ILE A 337 21.64 9.10 -12.10
N SER A 338 22.62 9.01 -11.22
CA SER A 338 23.27 7.74 -10.89
C SER A 338 23.03 7.39 -9.43
N PHE A 339 23.00 6.09 -9.16
CA PHE A 339 22.98 5.51 -7.82
C PHE A 339 24.05 4.43 -7.76
N ASP A 340 24.88 4.44 -6.72
CA ASP A 340 26.00 3.50 -6.56
C ASP A 340 25.81 2.48 -5.42
N GLY A 341 24.58 2.39 -4.90
CA GLY A 341 24.24 1.53 -3.76
C GLY A 341 24.20 2.27 -2.44
N ALA A 342 24.73 3.50 -2.38
CA ALA A 342 24.74 4.32 -1.18
C ALA A 342 24.32 5.76 -1.45
N CYS A 343 24.78 6.34 -2.55
CA CYS A 343 24.63 7.75 -2.87
C CYS A 343 23.94 7.93 -4.22
N PHE A 344 23.06 8.92 -4.32
CA PHE A 344 22.56 9.44 -5.57
C PHE A 344 23.42 10.62 -6.03
N ASP A 345 23.79 10.64 -7.31
CA ASP A 345 24.40 11.78 -7.97
C ASP A 345 23.47 12.26 -9.08
N VAL A 346 23.07 13.53 -9.03
CA VAL A 346 22.24 14.15 -10.05
C VAL A 346 23.06 15.25 -10.71
N THR A 347 23.37 15.08 -11.98
CA THR A 347 24.00 16.11 -12.80
C THR A 347 22.96 16.75 -13.70
N ILE A 348 22.90 18.08 -13.71
CA ILE A 348 21.98 18.85 -14.53
C ILE A 348 22.77 19.85 -15.38
N ASN A 349 22.67 19.71 -16.70
CA ASN A 349 23.18 20.64 -17.67
C ASN A 349 22.05 21.58 -18.11
N ASP A 350 22.06 22.80 -17.57
CA ASP A 350 21.14 23.88 -17.96
C ASP A 350 21.86 24.92 -18.82
N ALA A 351 22.02 24.61 -20.11
CA ALA A 351 22.80 25.44 -21.03
C ALA A 351 22.25 26.87 -21.19
N ASN A 352 20.97 27.09 -20.92
CA ASN A 352 20.29 28.36 -21.13
C ASN A 352 19.90 29.09 -19.84
N GLY A 353 20.17 28.51 -18.68
CA GLY A 353 19.71 29.03 -17.40
C GLY A 353 18.17 28.99 -17.28
N ALA A 354 17.50 28.05 -17.93
CA ALA A 354 16.04 27.90 -17.86
C ALA A 354 15.55 27.72 -16.41
N LEU A 355 16.32 27.01 -15.57
CA LEU A 355 16.02 26.81 -14.16
C LEU A 355 16.16 28.09 -13.34
N SER A 356 17.07 28.99 -13.73
CA SER A 356 17.24 30.29 -13.05
C SER A 356 15.99 31.16 -13.14
N GLY A 357 15.14 30.95 -14.15
CA GLY A 357 13.85 31.62 -14.30
C GLY A 357 12.83 31.26 -13.21
N PHE A 358 13.00 30.13 -12.53
CA PHE A 358 12.16 29.69 -11.41
C PHE A 358 12.67 30.17 -10.04
N GLY A 359 13.73 30.99 -10.01
CA GLY A 359 14.28 31.55 -8.78
C GLY A 359 15.05 30.55 -7.91
N ALA A 360 15.34 29.35 -8.43
CA ALA A 360 16.17 28.35 -7.79
C ALA A 360 17.58 28.37 -8.40
N GLU A 361 18.60 28.65 -7.60
CA GLU A 361 19.99 28.34 -7.96
C GLU A 361 20.21 26.85 -7.72
N ILE A 362 20.02 26.04 -8.76
CA ILE A 362 20.29 24.60 -8.68
C ILE A 362 21.76 24.37 -9.02
N PRO A 363 22.56 23.74 -8.14
CA PRO A 363 23.95 23.43 -8.45
C PRO A 363 24.03 22.44 -9.61
N GLU A 364 25.08 22.55 -10.45
CA GLU A 364 25.28 21.69 -11.63
C GLU A 364 25.35 20.19 -11.28
N SER A 365 25.76 19.87 -10.06
CA SER A 365 25.79 18.52 -9.51
C SER A 365 25.27 18.50 -8.08
N ILE A 366 24.40 17.54 -7.78
CA ILE A 366 23.79 17.30 -6.49
C ILE A 366 24.20 15.89 -6.06
N ASN A 367 24.89 15.75 -4.94
CA ASN A 367 25.29 14.45 -4.40
C ASN A 367 24.59 14.22 -3.05
N SER A 368 23.81 13.15 -2.91
CA SER A 368 23.03 12.85 -1.69
C SER A 368 23.89 12.61 -0.46
N CYS A 369 25.17 12.25 -0.65
CA CYS A 369 26.13 12.05 0.42
C CYS A 369 26.92 13.31 0.76
N ASP A 370 26.63 14.45 0.10
CA ASP A 370 27.08 15.75 0.58
C ASP A 370 26.32 16.09 1.87
N PRO A 371 27.02 16.28 3.02
CA PRO A 371 26.37 16.58 4.29
C PRO A 371 25.47 17.81 4.25
N ALA A 372 25.79 18.82 3.42
CA ALA A 372 24.99 20.03 3.30
C ALA A 372 23.65 19.78 2.60
N LEU A 373 23.62 18.83 1.66
CA LEU A 373 22.40 18.43 0.98
C LEU A 373 21.58 17.45 1.82
N ALA A 374 22.22 16.53 2.55
CA ALA A 374 21.53 15.67 3.50
C ALA A 374 20.76 16.49 4.53
N ASP A 375 21.36 17.58 5.04
CA ASP A 375 20.72 18.54 5.95
C ASP A 375 19.54 19.29 5.28
N MET A 376 19.67 19.62 3.99
CA MET A 376 18.64 20.32 3.21
C MET A 376 17.48 19.43 2.77
N LEU A 377 17.73 18.19 2.36
CA LEU A 377 16.69 17.22 1.96
C LEU A 377 15.99 16.65 3.19
N GLY A 378 16.72 16.39 4.27
CA GLY A 378 16.17 15.94 5.55
C GLY A 378 15.18 16.94 6.14
N SER A 379 15.42 18.25 5.97
CA SER A 379 14.53 19.31 6.45
C SER A 379 13.52 19.83 5.40
N GLY A 380 13.83 19.71 4.10
CA GLY A 380 13.14 20.45 3.04
C GLY A 380 12.03 19.71 2.29
N LEU A 381 12.09 18.37 2.15
CA LEU A 381 11.07 17.63 1.40
C LEU A 381 9.84 17.27 2.24
N THR A 382 10.03 17.04 3.54
CA THR A 382 8.95 16.71 4.48
C THR A 382 8.64 17.85 5.45
N GLY A 383 9.58 18.80 5.65
CA GLY A 383 9.46 19.79 6.73
C GLY A 383 9.62 19.19 8.13
N VAL A 384 10.04 17.92 8.22
CA VAL A 384 10.11 17.12 9.44
C VAL A 384 11.48 16.47 9.48
N ASP A 385 12.24 16.68 10.57
CA ASP A 385 13.46 15.91 10.85
C ASP A 385 13.07 14.42 10.88
N MET A 386 13.38 13.70 9.79
CA MET A 386 13.13 12.28 9.74
C MET A 386 14.11 11.60 10.71
N PRO A 387 13.63 10.83 11.70
CA PRO A 387 14.51 10.19 12.67
C PRO A 387 15.44 9.16 12.02
N ASP A 388 16.50 8.79 12.75
CA ASP A 388 17.56 7.86 12.34
C ASP A 388 17.02 6.49 11.83
N PHE A 389 15.76 6.13 12.15
CA PHE A 389 15.13 4.89 11.69
C PHE A 389 15.10 4.72 10.16
N LEU A 390 15.06 5.81 9.39
CA LEU A 390 15.17 5.70 7.92
C LEU A 390 16.55 5.20 7.47
N GLY A 391 17.60 5.57 8.21
CA GLY A 391 18.95 5.05 7.99
C GLY A 391 19.02 3.54 8.24
N ASP A 392 18.30 3.05 9.23
CA ASP A 392 18.20 1.61 9.51
C ASP A 392 17.42 0.87 8.40
N ILE A 393 16.34 1.45 7.87
CA ILE A 393 15.62 0.90 6.71
C ILE A 393 16.54 0.86 5.48
N ALA A 394 17.37 1.88 5.26
CA ALA A 394 18.37 1.88 4.19
C ALA A 394 19.47 0.82 4.41
N ALA A 395 19.77 0.49 5.67
CA ALA A 395 20.70 -0.58 6.02
C ALA A 395 20.07 -1.99 5.93
N ALA A 396 18.74 -2.09 5.95
CA ALA A 396 18.03 -3.35 5.80
C ALA A 396 18.28 -3.98 4.42
N ASP A 397 18.31 -5.31 4.36
CA ASP A 397 18.43 -6.05 3.10
C ASP A 397 17.11 -6.04 2.32
N THR A 398 16.67 -4.84 1.93
CA THR A 398 15.44 -4.62 1.18
C THR A 398 15.69 -4.75 -0.33
N GLY A 399 14.65 -5.13 -1.05
CA GLY A 399 14.65 -5.25 -2.49
C GLY A 399 13.25 -5.46 -3.01
N LEU A 400 13.10 -5.46 -4.33
CA LEU A 400 11.84 -5.82 -4.96
C LEU A 400 11.72 -7.34 -5.00
N LEU A 401 10.54 -7.87 -4.68
CA LEU A 401 10.31 -9.30 -4.76
C LEU A 401 9.79 -9.69 -6.12
N ALA A 402 10.53 -10.60 -6.76
CA ALA A 402 10.11 -11.27 -7.97
C ALA A 402 9.53 -12.65 -7.62
N VAL A 403 8.31 -12.91 -8.08
CA VAL A 403 7.59 -14.18 -7.92
C VAL A 403 7.48 -14.89 -9.25
N LYS A 404 7.41 -16.22 -9.22
CA LYS A 404 7.32 -17.03 -10.44
C LYS A 404 5.91 -17.59 -10.62
N GLU A 405 5.24 -17.17 -11.69
CA GLU A 405 3.96 -17.74 -12.11
C GLU A 405 4.13 -18.42 -13.49
N GLY A 406 3.89 -19.73 -13.53
CA GLY A 406 4.19 -20.53 -14.71
C GLY A 406 5.68 -20.52 -15.07
N ASP A 407 6.01 -20.06 -16.27
CA ASP A 407 7.38 -20.00 -16.79
C ASP A 407 8.00 -18.58 -16.72
N ARG A 408 7.29 -17.60 -16.15
CA ARG A 408 7.69 -16.19 -16.11
C ARG A 408 7.86 -15.67 -14.68
N TRP A 409 8.70 -14.65 -14.54
CA TRP A 409 8.90 -13.89 -13.30
C TRP A 409 8.20 -12.54 -13.38
N TYR A 410 7.62 -12.11 -12.26
CA TYR A 410 6.87 -10.86 -12.12
C TYR A 410 7.27 -10.15 -10.83
N VAL A 411 7.14 -8.83 -10.76
CA VAL A 411 7.44 -8.03 -9.56
C VAL A 411 6.18 -7.92 -8.70
N SER A 412 6.13 -8.61 -7.56
CA SER A 412 4.97 -8.63 -6.64
C SER A 412 4.96 -7.43 -5.70
N PRO A 413 3.98 -6.51 -5.80
CA PRO A 413 3.88 -5.38 -4.86
C PRO A 413 3.60 -5.82 -3.42
N THR A 414 2.72 -6.80 -3.22
CA THR A 414 2.31 -7.26 -1.89
C THR A 414 3.45 -7.97 -1.17
N GLU A 415 4.15 -8.88 -1.87
CA GLU A 415 5.30 -9.55 -1.28
C GLU A 415 6.45 -8.55 -1.04
N THR A 416 6.68 -7.61 -1.96
CA THR A 416 7.68 -6.55 -1.75
C THR A 416 7.40 -5.75 -0.48
N LEU A 417 6.13 -5.36 -0.25
CA LEU A 417 5.74 -4.63 0.96
C LEU A 417 5.91 -5.49 2.22
N GLY A 418 5.46 -6.75 2.18
CA GLY A 418 5.59 -7.70 3.29
C GLY A 418 7.04 -7.98 3.67
N ASP A 419 7.91 -8.20 2.69
CA ASP A 419 9.34 -8.39 2.92
C ASP A 419 10.01 -7.11 3.42
N ALA A 420 9.71 -5.95 2.83
CA ALA A 420 10.28 -4.69 3.30
C ALA A 420 9.94 -4.43 4.78
N MET A 421 8.70 -4.66 5.18
CA MET A 421 8.28 -4.57 6.58
C MET A 421 9.04 -5.57 7.46
N LEU A 422 9.16 -6.82 7.02
CA LEU A 422 9.92 -7.85 7.74
C LEU A 422 11.40 -7.48 7.90
N GLN A 423 12.05 -6.98 6.85
CA GLN A 423 13.47 -6.60 6.90
C GLN A 423 13.68 -5.38 7.80
N GLY A 424 12.78 -4.40 7.76
CA GLY A 424 12.76 -3.28 8.71
C GLY A 424 12.67 -3.76 10.15
N LEU A 425 11.72 -4.65 10.45
CA LEU A 425 11.57 -5.22 11.78
C LEU A 425 12.81 -6.02 12.24
N LYS A 426 13.58 -6.63 11.34
CA LYS A 426 14.81 -7.37 11.69
C LYS A 426 15.97 -6.46 12.08
N VAL A 427 16.06 -5.27 11.48
CA VAL A 427 17.14 -4.32 11.78
C VAL A 427 16.82 -3.46 12.98
N TRP A 428 15.54 -3.23 13.26
CA TRP A 428 15.11 -2.48 14.44
C TRP A 428 15.44 -3.23 15.72
N ASP A 429 15.85 -2.49 16.73
CA ASP A 429 15.79 -2.95 18.11
C ASP A 429 14.64 -2.28 18.84
N ARG A 430 14.50 -2.60 20.13
CA ARG A 430 13.44 -2.06 20.97
C ARG A 430 13.52 -0.54 21.09
N ASP A 431 14.73 0.00 21.18
CA ASP A 431 14.95 1.44 21.37
C ASP A 431 14.61 2.19 20.07
N THR A 432 15.04 1.68 18.90
CA THR A 432 14.64 2.24 17.59
C THR A 432 13.12 2.27 17.41
N LEU A 433 12.43 1.19 17.77
CA LEU A 433 10.97 1.13 17.65
C LEU A 433 10.28 2.07 18.64
N GLN A 434 10.84 2.25 19.84
CA GLN A 434 10.36 3.23 20.81
C GLN A 434 10.50 4.65 20.28
N ASP A 435 11.65 5.01 19.71
CA ASP A 435 11.88 6.33 19.11
C ASP A 435 10.88 6.60 17.97
N TYR A 436 10.56 5.58 17.16
CA TYR A 436 9.54 5.67 16.12
C TYR A 436 8.13 5.91 16.68
N ILE A 437 7.75 5.20 17.74
CA ILE A 437 6.44 5.37 18.41
C ILE A 437 6.33 6.78 19.00
N ASP A 438 7.37 7.24 19.70
CA ASP A 438 7.40 8.58 20.30
C ASP A 438 7.26 9.67 19.22
N TRP A 439 7.96 9.50 18.09
CA TRP A 439 7.83 10.39 16.94
C TRP A 439 6.40 10.41 16.38
N LEU A 440 5.75 9.26 16.23
CA LEU A 440 4.35 9.18 15.76
C LEU A 440 3.38 9.89 16.73
N ILE A 441 3.59 9.74 18.05
CA ILE A 441 2.76 10.38 19.07
C ILE A 441 2.94 11.90 19.04
N GLU A 442 4.18 12.37 18.94
CA GLU A 442 4.50 13.80 18.82
C GLU A 442 3.88 14.37 17.53
N PHE A 443 4.13 13.73 16.39
CA PHE A 443 3.62 14.16 15.10
C PHE A 443 2.08 14.14 15.02
N GLY A 444 1.44 13.09 15.53
CA GLY A 444 -0.03 12.99 15.58
C GLY A 444 -0.65 14.06 16.49
N GLY A 445 0.03 14.42 17.59
CA GLY A 445 -0.35 15.52 18.47
C GLY A 445 -0.30 16.89 17.78
N GLU A 446 0.71 17.12 16.94
CA GLU A 446 0.86 18.37 16.17
C GLU A 446 -0.10 18.45 14.98
N ALA A 447 -0.26 17.37 14.21
CA ALA A 447 -1.17 17.32 13.07
C ALA A 447 -2.64 17.53 13.50
N SER A 448 -3.04 16.93 14.63
CA SER A 448 -4.39 17.11 15.18
C SER A 448 -4.65 18.53 15.71
N SER A 449 -3.61 19.23 16.19
CA SER A 449 -3.73 20.62 16.63
C SER A 449 -3.66 21.61 15.48
N ALA A 450 -2.93 21.32 14.40
CA ALA A 450 -2.91 22.12 13.17
C ALA A 450 -4.22 22.04 12.38
N ALA A 451 -4.91 20.89 12.36
CA ALA A 451 -6.23 20.74 11.72
C ALA A 451 -7.38 21.43 12.48
N LEU A 452 -7.12 21.96 13.68
CA LEU A 452 -8.08 22.69 14.52
C LEU A 452 -7.94 24.22 14.44
N PHE A 453 -7.02 24.73 13.62
CA PHE A 453 -6.88 26.16 13.28
C PHE A 453 -7.20 26.39 11.80
#